data_AF-A0A1I8B952-F1
#
_entry.id   AF-A0A1I8B952-F1
#
_cell.length_a   1.000
_cell.length_b   1.000
_cell.length_c   1.000
_cell.angle_alpha   90.00
_cell.angle_beta   90.00
_cell.angle_gamma   90.00
#
_symmetry.space_group_name_H-M   'P 1'
#
loop_
_entity.id
_entity.type
_entity.pdbx_description
1 polymer ?
#
loop_
_entity_poly.entity_id
_entity_poly.type
_entity_poly.pdbx_seq_one_letter_code
_entity_poly.pdbx_strand_id
1 'polypeptide(L)'
;MLCKRKFSWNDGDIFGCGVVFPPRNEANYKDIYVFFTKNGNKIGSEILIKGLNKEYLHPIIGLLCCSVETNFGNDLVGKPFCYDISMFI
;
A
#
# COMPACT_ATOMS: atom_id res chain seq x y z
N MET A 1 -9.44 10.31 -23.05
CA MET A 1 -8.64 9.22 -23.64
C MET A 1 -8.06 8.39 -22.48
N LEU A 2 -8.81 7.39 -21.97
CA LEU A 2 -8.35 6.55 -20.86
C LEU A 2 -7.71 5.30 -21.45
N CYS A 3 -6.39 5.21 -21.40
CA CYS A 3 -5.67 3.98 -21.70
C CYS A 3 -6.04 2.94 -20.63
N LYS A 4 -7.05 2.10 -20.91
CA LYS A 4 -7.36 0.91 -20.13
C LYS A 4 -6.24 -0.11 -20.33
N ARG A 5 -5.11 0.07 -19.63
CA ARG A 5 -4.23 -1.08 -19.37
C ARG A 5 -5.09 -2.09 -18.60
N LYS A 6 -5.41 -3.23 -19.23
CA LYS A 6 -5.97 -4.39 -18.54
C LYS A 6 -4.95 -4.81 -17.49
N PHE A 7 -5.17 -4.40 -16.26
CA PHE A 7 -4.41 -4.92 -15.13
C PHE A 7 -4.85 -6.37 -14.95
N SER A 8 -3.92 -7.33 -15.09
CA SER A 8 -4.23 -8.75 -14.90
C SER A 8 -4.25 -9.09 -13.42
N TRP A 9 -5.32 -9.75 -12.99
CA TRP A 9 -5.48 -10.31 -11.66
C TRP A 9 -5.51 -11.83 -11.82
N ASN A 10 -4.67 -12.52 -11.08
CA ASN A 10 -4.62 -13.97 -11.05
C ASN A 10 -4.81 -14.45 -9.61
N ASP A 11 -5.36 -15.65 -9.47
CA ASP A 11 -5.42 -16.31 -8.17
C ASP A 11 -4.00 -16.47 -7.60
N GLY A 12 -3.84 -16.14 -6.33
CA GLY A 12 -2.55 -16.15 -5.63
C GLY A 12 -1.71 -14.87 -5.78
N ASP A 13 -2.14 -13.87 -6.56
CA ASP A 13 -1.47 -12.57 -6.58
C ASP A 13 -1.51 -11.93 -5.18
N ILE A 14 -0.36 -11.46 -4.71
CA ILE A 14 -0.20 -10.77 -3.42
C ILE A 14 -0.16 -9.27 -3.67
N PHE A 15 -1.15 -8.56 -3.12
CA PHE A 15 -1.22 -7.11 -3.19
C PHE A 15 -0.77 -6.46 -1.89
N GLY A 16 -0.01 -5.37 -2.01
CA GLY A 16 0.40 -4.53 -0.90
C GLY A 16 -0.08 -3.10 -1.09
N CYS A 17 -0.37 -2.42 0.02
CA CYS A 17 -0.69 -1.00 0.08
C CYS A 17 0.17 -0.38 1.18
N GLY A 18 1.07 0.52 0.81
CA GLY A 18 1.98 1.19 1.73
C GLY A 18 1.65 2.67 1.85
N VAL A 19 1.77 3.19 3.07
CA VAL A 19 1.60 4.61 3.39
C VAL A 19 2.90 5.12 4.01
N VAL A 20 3.52 6.11 3.39
CA VAL A 20 4.74 6.75 3.90
C VAL A 20 4.36 8.09 4.50
N PHE A 21 4.61 8.23 5.80
CA PHE A 21 4.44 9.48 6.52
C PHE A 21 5.73 10.29 6.51
N PRO A 22 5.65 11.63 6.45
CA PRO A 22 6.83 12.47 6.57
C PRO A 22 7.43 12.35 7.98
N PRO A 23 8.77 12.53 8.13
CA PRO A 23 9.45 12.54 9.41
C PRO A 23 8.79 13.51 10.40
N ARG A 24 8.70 13.14 11.68
CA ARG A 24 8.01 13.96 12.71
C ARG A 24 8.59 15.37 12.89
N ASN A 25 9.86 15.58 12.52
CA ASN A 25 10.59 16.82 12.80
C ASN A 25 10.39 17.90 11.73
N GLU A 26 9.67 17.59 10.65
CA GLU A 26 9.42 18.53 9.56
C GLU A 26 7.99 19.05 9.66
N ALA A 27 7.75 20.03 10.53
CA ALA A 27 6.44 20.61 10.81
C ALA A 27 5.71 21.18 9.55
N ASN A 28 6.46 21.45 8.48
CA ASN A 28 5.95 21.96 7.22
C ASN A 28 5.61 20.86 6.19
N TYR A 29 6.08 19.62 6.39
CA TYR A 29 5.78 18.50 5.51
C TYR A 29 4.59 17.69 6.04
N LYS A 30 3.43 17.86 5.39
CA LYS A 30 2.19 17.12 5.67
C LYS A 30 1.82 16.13 4.58
N ASP A 31 2.67 16.02 3.56
CA ASP A 31 2.40 15.24 2.38
C ASP A 31 2.64 13.76 2.66
N ILE A 32 1.58 12.97 2.48
CA ILE A 32 1.59 11.51 2.66
C ILE A 32 1.69 10.87 1.28
N TYR A 33 2.54 9.86 1.15
CA TYR A 33 2.66 9.09 -0.09
C TYR A 33 1.99 7.73 0.10
N VAL A 34 1.10 7.38 -0.82
CA VAL A 34 0.51 6.04 -0.89
C VAL A 34 1.03 5.34 -2.14
N PHE A 35 1.50 4.10 -1.98
CA PHE A 35 1.96 3.27 -3.08
C PHE A 35 1.36 1.88 -3.00
N PHE A 36 1.28 1.21 -4.15
CA PHE A 36 0.75 -0.13 -4.26
C PHE A 36 1.82 -1.08 -4.79
N THR A 37 1.72 -2.34 -4.41
CA THR A 37 2.60 -3.40 -4.92
C THR A 37 1.80 -4.59 -5.39
N LYS A 38 2.30 -5.29 -6.41
CA LYS A 38 1.85 -6.62 -6.81
C LYS A 38 3.03 -7.56 -6.78
N ASN A 39 2.92 -8.68 -6.07
CA ASN A 39 3.96 -9.70 -5.94
C ASN A 39 5.33 -9.08 -5.61
N GLY A 40 5.35 -8.18 -4.62
CA GLY A 40 6.57 -7.53 -4.14
C GLY A 40 7.13 -6.42 -5.02
N ASN A 41 6.47 -6.04 -6.12
CA ASN A 41 6.93 -4.99 -7.02
C ASN A 41 5.96 -3.80 -7.01
N LYS A 42 6.49 -2.57 -6.94
CA LYS A 42 5.66 -1.34 -7.02
C LYS A 42 4.90 -1.31 -8.35
N ILE A 43 3.63 -0.91 -8.28
CA ILE A 43 2.74 -0.78 -9.44
C ILE A 43 2.08 0.60 -9.45
N GLY A 44 1.79 1.09 -10.66
CA GLY A 44 1.13 2.39 -10.84
C GLY A 44 2.01 3.57 -10.45
N SER A 45 1.38 4.72 -10.27
CA SER A 45 2.02 5.95 -9.80
C SER A 45 1.70 6.15 -8.32
N GLU A 46 2.64 6.72 -7.57
CA GLU A 46 2.44 7.06 -6.17
C GLU A 46 1.38 8.16 -6.05
N ILE A 47 0.54 8.05 -5.03
CA ILE A 47 -0.52 9.01 -4.74
C ILE A 47 0.00 9.95 -3.66
N LEU A 48 0.14 11.24 -4.02
CA LEU A 48 0.45 12.30 -3.09
C LEU A 48 -0.82 12.84 -2.46
N ILE A 49 -0.93 12.72 -1.15
CA ILE A 49 -2.05 13.26 -0.37
C ILE A 49 -1.55 14.49 0.39
N LYS A 50 -2.05 15.66 0.01
CA LYS A 50 -1.68 16.95 0.62
C LYS A 50 -2.63 17.33 1.74
N GLY A 51 -2.10 17.83 2.85
CA GLY A 51 -2.88 18.47 3.91
C GLY A 51 -3.83 17.57 4.68
N LEU A 52 -3.73 16.25 4.55
CA LEU A 52 -4.55 15.30 5.29
C LEU A 52 -4.00 15.13 6.72
N ASN A 53 -4.88 15.10 7.72
CA ASN A 53 -4.49 14.63 9.05
C ASN A 53 -4.24 13.11 8.99
N LYS A 54 -3.11 12.67 9.53
CA LYS A 54 -2.65 11.27 9.54
C LYS A 54 -3.67 10.32 10.20
N GLU A 55 -4.52 10.85 11.07
CA GLU A 55 -5.54 10.13 11.83
C GLU A 55 -6.71 9.60 10.98
N TYR A 56 -6.84 10.01 9.71
CA TYR A 56 -7.98 9.64 8.86
C TYR A 56 -7.69 8.54 7.82
N LEU A 57 -6.50 7.92 7.85
CA LEU A 57 -6.18 6.83 6.94
C LEU A 57 -6.39 5.48 7.62
N HIS A 58 -7.33 4.71 7.09
CA HIS A 58 -7.60 3.34 7.52
C HIS A 58 -7.49 2.38 6.33
N PRO A 59 -6.95 1.17 6.53
CA PRO A 59 -6.99 0.14 5.50
C PRO A 59 -8.44 -0.23 5.20
N ILE A 60 -8.78 -0.34 3.91
CA ILE A 60 -10.12 -0.73 3.43
C ILE A 60 -9.95 -1.84 2.40
N ILE A 61 -10.82 -2.85 2.46
CA ILE A 61 -10.89 -3.95 1.50
C ILE A 61 -12.35 -4.05 1.04
N GLY A 62 -12.55 -4.02 -0.27
CA GLY A 62 -13.84 -4.28 -0.91
C GLY A 62 -13.79 -5.59 -1.68
N LEU A 63 -14.71 -6.51 -1.40
CA LEU A 63 -14.83 -7.80 -2.06
C LEU A 63 -16.19 -7.92 -2.74
N LEU A 64 -16.25 -8.66 -3.85
CA LEU A 64 -17.50 -9.00 -4.52
C LEU A 64 -17.80 -10.49 -4.39
N CYS A 65 -17.14 -11.32 -5.21
CA CYS A 65 -17.32 -12.77 -5.25
C CYS A 65 -15.98 -13.51 -5.12
N CYS A 66 -15.13 -13.07 -4.19
CA CYS A 66 -13.81 -13.69 -3.96
C CYS A 66 -13.47 -13.69 -2.46
N SER A 67 -12.47 -14.49 -2.10
CA SER A 67 -11.90 -14.53 -0.76
C SER A 67 -10.46 -14.03 -0.80
N VAL A 68 -10.06 -13.33 0.25
CA VAL A 68 -8.69 -12.85 0.43
C VAL A 68 -8.25 -13.09 1.86
N GLU A 69 -6.95 -13.24 2.05
CA GLU A 69 -6.32 -13.24 3.37
C GLU A 69 -5.59 -11.91 3.57
N THR A 70 -5.65 -11.36 4.79
CA THR A 70 -4.94 -10.13 5.14
C THR A 70 -3.64 -10.43 5.88
N ASN A 71 -2.65 -9.56 5.71
CA ASN A 71 -1.44 -9.56 6.51
C ASN A 71 -1.16 -8.13 6.98
N PHE A 72 -1.30 -7.89 8.28
CA PHE A 72 -0.98 -6.61 8.92
C PHE A 72 0.39 -6.60 9.62
N GLY A 73 1.20 -7.64 9.42
CA GLY A 73 2.54 -7.75 10.00
C GLY A 73 2.58 -8.26 11.45
N ASN A 74 1.54 -8.97 11.90
CA ASN A 74 1.51 -9.55 13.26
C ASN A 74 2.57 -10.65 13.47
N ASP A 75 3.01 -11.32 12.38
CA ASP A 75 4.09 -12.31 12.38
C ASP A 75 4.95 -12.14 11.13
N LEU A 76 6.01 -11.35 11.23
CA LEU A 76 6.93 -11.10 10.11
C LEU A 76 7.94 -12.24 9.89
N VAL A 77 8.02 -13.21 10.80
CA VAL A 77 8.95 -14.35 10.68
C VAL A 77 8.27 -15.47 9.90
N GLY A 78 7.06 -15.88 10.33
CA GLY A 78 6.28 -16.92 9.66
C GLY A 78 5.51 -16.41 8.45
N LYS A 79 5.15 -15.12 8.43
CA LYS A 79 4.36 -14.50 7.35
C LYS A 79 4.90 -13.10 6.97
N PRO A 80 6.11 -13.01 6.39
CA PRO A 80 6.68 -11.73 5.98
C PRO A 80 5.82 -11.03 4.93
N PHE A 81 5.98 -9.71 4.81
CA PHE A 81 5.44 -8.99 3.66
C PHE A 81 6.14 -9.44 2.38
N CYS A 82 5.39 -9.47 1.28
CA CYS A 82 5.96 -9.77 -0.04
C CYS A 82 6.80 -8.62 -0.59
N TYR A 83 6.48 -7.38 -0.21
CA TYR A 83 7.31 -6.20 -0.49
C TYR A 83 8.38 -6.04 0.58
N ASP A 84 9.62 -5.81 0.16
CA ASP A 84 10.71 -5.49 1.08
C ASP A 84 10.51 -4.10 1.68
N ILE A 85 10.24 -4.08 2.98
CA ILE A 85 10.04 -2.85 3.76
C ILE A 85 11.28 -2.45 4.57
N SER A 86 12.40 -3.16 4.46
CA SER A 86 13.61 -2.89 5.26
C SER A 86 14.14 -1.47 5.10
N MET A 87 13.89 -0.81 3.96
CA MET A 87 14.26 0.59 3.73
C MET A 87 13.41 1.60 4.53
N PHE A 88 12.33 1.15 5.19
CA PHE A 88 11.39 2.00 5.93
C PHE A 88 11.35 1.72 7.45
N ILE A 89 12.06 0.69 7.94
CA ILE A 89 12.12 0.31 9.36
C ILE A 89 13.41 0.83 10.01
#